data_AF-A0A440ZFC0-F1
#
_entry.id   AF-A0A440ZFC0-F1
#
_cell.length_a   1.000
_cell.length_b   1.000
_cell.length_c   1.000
_cell.angle_alpha   90.00
_cell.angle_beta   90.00
_cell.angle_gamma   90.00
#
_symmetry.space_group_name_H-M   'P 1'
#
loop_
_entity.id
_entity.type
_entity.pdbx_description
1 polymer ?
#
loop_
_entity_poly.entity_id
_entity_poly.type
_entity_poly.pdbx_seq_one_letter_code
_entity_poly.pdbx_strand_id
1 'polypeptide(L)'
;MMSLLDVQLAELTERYPGVAATRLPSGTTLITVPGVRLPVGWTKAHTTIWFLVPPGYPYAALDCFWADGDLRLAGGAVPANASATNPIPEVGTPSLWFSWHLAQPWNPNRDSLSSWMNTVNDRLRQLK
;
A
#
# COMPACT_ATOMS: atom_id res chain seq x y z
N MET A 1 21.46 15.28 5.69
CA MET A 1 20.57 15.68 4.58
C MET A 1 19.48 14.63 4.51
N MET A 2 18.21 15.00 4.64
CA MET A 2 17.10 14.03 4.51
C MET A 2 16.92 13.68 3.03
N SER A 3 16.68 12.40 2.73
CA SER A 3 16.33 11.96 1.38
C SER A 3 14.89 12.36 1.04
N LEU A 4 14.54 12.34 -0.25
CA LEU A 4 13.14 12.54 -0.69
C LEU A 4 12.21 11.54 0.01
N LEU A 5 12.65 10.28 0.14
CA LEU A 5 11.86 9.24 0.80
C LEU A 5 11.61 9.58 2.28
N ASP A 6 12.60 10.10 2.99
CA ASP A 6 12.44 10.49 4.40
C ASP A 6 11.42 11.62 4.56
N VAL A 7 11.45 12.62 3.68
CA VAL A 7 10.48 13.73 3.68
C VAL A 7 9.07 13.20 3.45
N GLN A 8 8.88 12.37 2.44
CA GLN A 8 7.54 11.82 2.14
C GLN A 8 7.05 10.81 3.19
N LEU A 9 7.95 10.10 3.87
CA LEU A 9 7.60 9.26 5.01
C LEU A 9 7.12 10.09 6.20
N ALA A 10 7.75 11.23 6.47
CA ALA A 10 7.30 12.16 7.50
C ALA A 10 5.89 12.67 7.20
N GLU A 11 5.63 13.14 5.97
CA GLU A 11 4.29 13.55 5.52
C GLU A 11 3.26 12.43 5.63
N LEU A 12 3.63 11.20 5.26
CA LEU A 12 2.73 10.06 5.36
C LEU A 12 2.41 9.71 6.82
N THR A 13 3.39 9.87 7.72
CA THR A 13 3.25 9.61 9.17
C THR A 13 2.31 10.60 9.83
N GLU A 14 2.27 11.86 9.39
CA GLU A 14 1.29 12.85 9.86
C GLU A 14 -0.16 12.38 9.59
N ARG A 15 -0.36 11.66 8.49
CA ARG A 15 -1.67 11.14 8.07
C ARG A 15 -2.02 9.77 8.66
N TYR A 16 -1.01 8.92 8.83
CA TYR A 16 -1.16 7.56 9.36
C TYR A 16 -0.14 7.36 10.48
N PRO A 17 -0.56 7.55 11.75
CA PRO A 17 0.32 7.29 12.88
C PRO A 17 0.80 5.83 12.88
N GLY A 18 2.10 5.62 13.07
CA GLY A 18 2.70 4.28 13.11
C GLY A 18 3.16 3.74 11.76
N VAL A 19 3.24 4.58 10.72
CA VAL A 19 3.94 4.22 9.47
C VAL A 19 5.38 3.79 9.78
N ALA A 20 5.80 2.68 9.17
CA ALA A 20 7.15 2.16 9.29
C ALA A 20 7.74 1.88 7.90
N ALA A 21 9.05 2.08 7.77
CA ALA A 21 9.82 1.77 6.56
C ALA A 21 10.91 0.76 6.90
N THR A 22 10.88 -0.40 6.23
CA THR A 22 11.85 -1.49 6.45
C THR A 22 12.59 -1.77 5.15
N ARG A 23 13.92 -1.67 5.16
CA ARG A 23 14.73 -2.05 4.01
C ARG A 23 14.82 -3.57 3.91
N LEU A 24 14.49 -4.12 2.75
CA LEU A 24 14.57 -5.54 2.43
C LEU A 24 15.93 -5.91 1.80
N PRO A 25 16.36 -7.18 1.85
CA PRO A 25 17.62 -7.64 1.24
C PRO A 25 17.77 -7.30 -0.25
N SER A 26 16.68 -7.29 -1.03
CA SER A 26 16.68 -6.87 -2.44
C SER A 26 17.00 -5.39 -2.68
N GLY A 27 17.08 -4.58 -1.62
CA GLY A 27 17.16 -3.13 -1.73
C GLY A 27 15.81 -2.46 -1.96
N THR A 28 14.70 -3.20 -1.93
CA THR A 28 13.37 -2.61 -1.87
C THR A 28 13.10 -2.09 -0.45
N THR A 29 12.31 -1.03 -0.31
CA THR A 29 11.86 -0.56 1.00
C THR A 29 10.39 -0.90 1.17
N LEU A 30 10.04 -1.72 2.15
CA LEU A 30 8.67 -2.01 2.52
C LEU A 30 8.11 -0.88 3.36
N ILE A 31 7.01 -0.29 2.92
CA ILE A 31 6.22 0.65 3.72
C ILE A 31 5.07 -0.10 4.36
N THR A 32 4.94 0.02 5.68
CA THR A 32 3.82 -0.49 6.46
C THR A 32 2.98 0.68 6.94
N VAL A 33 1.69 0.68 6.62
CA VAL A 33 0.72 1.72 6.99
C VAL A 33 -0.40 1.07 7.81
N PRO A 34 -0.33 1.10 9.15
CA PRO A 34 -1.35 0.51 9.99
C PRO A 34 -2.61 1.38 10.05
N GLY A 35 -3.74 0.76 10.41
CA GLY A 35 -4.96 1.49 10.78
C GLY A 35 -5.64 2.24 9.63
N VAL A 36 -5.44 1.80 8.38
CA VAL A 36 -6.11 2.40 7.22
C VAL A 36 -7.61 2.10 7.32
N ARG A 37 -8.42 3.16 7.39
CA ARG A 37 -9.87 3.08 7.51
C ARG A 37 -10.49 2.51 6.23
N LEU A 38 -11.35 1.52 6.40
CA LEU A 38 -12.11 0.92 5.32
C LEU A 38 -13.53 1.52 5.28
N PRO A 39 -14.10 1.74 4.08
CA PRO A 39 -15.49 2.15 3.94
C PRO A 39 -16.45 1.01 4.34
N VAL A 40 -17.74 1.33 4.49
CA VAL A 40 -18.78 0.30 4.60
C VAL A 40 -18.74 -0.60 3.37
N GLY A 41 -18.88 -1.91 3.57
CA GLY A 41 -18.80 -2.92 2.50
C GLY A 41 -17.63 -3.89 2.62
N TRP A 42 -16.75 -3.68 3.61
CA TRP A 42 -15.67 -4.60 3.99
C TRP A 42 -16.01 -5.36 5.27
N THR A 43 -15.37 -6.51 5.52
CA THR A 43 -15.53 -7.27 6.77
C THR A 43 -14.86 -6.62 7.98
N LYS A 44 -13.98 -5.64 7.75
CA LYS A 44 -13.22 -4.94 8.78
C LYS A 44 -13.40 -3.44 8.64
N ALA A 45 -13.31 -2.71 9.76
CA ALA A 45 -13.32 -1.25 9.76
C ALA A 45 -11.94 -0.63 9.46
N HIS A 46 -10.87 -1.39 9.69
CA HIS A 46 -9.50 -0.98 9.43
C HIS A 46 -8.68 -2.15 8.91
N THR A 47 -7.61 -1.86 8.19
CA THR A 47 -6.61 -2.84 7.77
C THR A 47 -5.22 -2.24 7.79
N THR A 48 -4.19 -3.09 7.80
CA THR A 48 -2.82 -2.65 7.50
C THR A 48 -2.61 -2.68 6.00
N ILE A 49 -2.00 -1.65 5.44
CA ILE A 49 -1.56 -1.63 4.05
C ILE A 49 -0.05 -1.76 3.98
N TRP A 50 0.42 -2.59 3.07
CA TRP A 50 1.83 -2.69 2.71
C TRP A 50 2.03 -2.37 1.25
N PHE A 51 3.09 -1.65 0.92
CA PHE A 51 3.52 -1.47 -0.47
C PHE A 51 5.04 -1.32 -0.54
N LEU A 52 5.58 -1.57 -1.73
CA LEU A 52 7.02 -1.61 -1.97
C LEU A 52 7.48 -0.32 -2.66
N VAL A 53 8.51 0.30 -2.10
CA VAL A 53 9.25 1.40 -2.71
C VAL A 53 10.51 0.80 -3.38
N PRO A 54 10.58 0.79 -4.72
CA PRO A 54 11.69 0.16 -5.44
C PRO A 54 12.98 0.99 -5.31
N PRO A 55 14.17 0.38 -5.54
CA PRO A 55 15.45 1.10 -5.51
C PRO A 55 15.53 2.33 -6.44
N GLY A 56 14.75 2.35 -7.53
CA GLY A 56 14.71 3.46 -8.50
C GLY A 56 13.76 4.59 -8.14
N TYR A 57 13.10 4.56 -6.98
CA TYR A 57 12.17 5.61 -6.54
C TYR A 57 12.88 6.98 -6.44
N PRO A 58 12.28 8.09 -6.91
CA PRO A 58 10.91 8.23 -7.41
C PRO A 58 10.74 7.97 -8.91
N TYR A 59 11.80 7.69 -9.67
CA TYR A 59 11.71 7.46 -11.11
C TYR A 59 11.08 6.10 -11.47
N ALA A 60 11.24 5.10 -10.59
CA ALA A 60 10.48 3.87 -10.62
C ALA A 60 9.19 4.04 -9.81
N ALA A 61 8.05 3.81 -10.46
CA ALA A 61 6.73 3.96 -9.86
C ALA A 61 6.47 2.92 -8.77
N LEU A 62 5.61 3.30 -7.83
CA LEU A 62 5.00 2.34 -6.91
C LEU A 62 3.95 1.53 -7.66
N ASP A 63 3.85 0.25 -7.33
CA ASP A 63 2.87 -0.63 -7.93
C ASP A 63 2.37 -1.68 -6.95
N CYS A 64 1.08 -2.00 -7.09
CA CYS A 64 0.34 -2.93 -6.26
C CYS A 64 0.47 -2.64 -4.74
N PHE A 65 -0.35 -3.32 -3.95
CA PHE A 65 -0.22 -3.28 -2.50
C PHE A 65 -0.77 -4.56 -1.89
N TRP A 66 -0.58 -4.70 -0.59
CA TRP A 66 -1.12 -5.78 0.20
C TRP A 66 -1.96 -5.22 1.36
N ALA A 67 -2.95 -5.99 1.77
CA ALA A 67 -3.70 -5.76 3.01
C ALA A 67 -3.70 -7.01 3.90
N ASP A 68 -4.40 -6.97 5.03
CA ASP A 68 -4.51 -8.15 5.91
C ASP A 68 -5.08 -9.36 5.13
N GLY A 69 -4.48 -10.54 5.31
CA GLY A 69 -4.80 -11.73 4.48
C GLY A 69 -6.25 -12.24 4.57
N ASP A 70 -6.94 -11.93 5.66
CA ASP A 70 -8.33 -12.26 5.95
C ASP A 70 -9.31 -11.14 5.56
N LEU A 71 -8.85 -10.05 4.93
CA LEU A 71 -9.73 -8.99 4.45
C LEU A 71 -10.67 -9.50 3.35
N ARG A 72 -11.97 -9.25 3.49
CA ARG A 72 -13.01 -9.67 2.54
C ARG A 72 -14.03 -8.54 2.34
N LEU A 73 -14.83 -8.62 1.28
CA LEU A 73 -16.06 -7.84 1.17
C LEU A 73 -17.08 -8.33 2.21
N ALA A 74 -18.04 -7.49 2.59
CA ALA A 74 -19.00 -7.78 3.65
C ALA A 74 -19.79 -9.09 3.45
N GLY A 75 -19.97 -9.52 2.19
CA GLY A 75 -20.57 -10.82 1.84
C GLY A 75 -19.62 -12.03 1.93
N GLY A 76 -18.40 -11.85 2.44
CA GLY A 76 -17.37 -12.90 2.53
C GLY A 76 -16.57 -13.14 1.25
N ALA A 77 -16.94 -12.49 0.14
CA ALA A 77 -16.24 -12.61 -1.13
C ALA A 77 -14.82 -12.03 -1.07
N VAL A 78 -13.92 -12.63 -1.86
CA VAL A 78 -12.60 -12.05 -2.13
C VAL A 78 -12.80 -10.86 -3.08
N PRO A 79 -12.17 -9.70 -2.81
CA PRO A 79 -12.23 -8.54 -3.72
C PRO A 79 -11.66 -8.85 -5.10
N ALA A 80 -12.10 -8.13 -6.13
CA ALA A 80 -11.59 -8.30 -7.48
C ALA A 80 -10.10 -7.95 -7.58
N ASN A 81 -9.38 -8.73 -8.39
CA ASN A 81 -7.93 -8.61 -8.58
C ASN A 81 -7.14 -8.73 -7.28
N ALA A 82 -7.68 -9.43 -6.28
CA ALA A 82 -7.00 -9.76 -5.05
C ALA A 82 -6.60 -11.24 -5.01
N SER A 83 -5.44 -11.54 -4.44
CA SER A 83 -4.97 -12.93 -4.27
C SER A 83 -4.15 -13.12 -3.00
N ALA A 84 -4.36 -14.24 -2.32
CA ALA A 84 -3.54 -14.67 -1.18
C ALA A 84 -2.27 -15.46 -1.62
N THR A 85 -2.12 -15.74 -2.92
CA THR A 85 -0.99 -16.54 -3.45
C THR A 85 0.20 -15.72 -3.90
N ASN A 86 0.14 -14.39 -3.78
CA ASN A 86 1.23 -13.49 -4.12
C ASN A 86 1.72 -12.80 -2.83
N PRO A 87 2.63 -13.41 -2.05
CA PRO A 87 3.07 -12.87 -0.78
C PRO A 87 3.95 -11.62 -0.96
N ILE A 88 4.05 -10.78 0.08
CA ILE A 88 5.07 -9.72 0.12
C ILE A 88 6.45 -10.42 0.04
N PRO A 89 7.29 -10.11 -0.97
CA PRO A 89 8.62 -10.68 -1.10
C PRO A 89 9.44 -10.48 0.18
N GLU A 90 10.19 -11.51 0.57
CA GLU A 90 11.19 -11.43 1.66
C GLU A 90 10.63 -11.18 3.08
N VAL A 91 9.30 -11.17 3.28
CA VAL A 91 8.70 -10.88 4.60
C VAL A 91 7.97 -12.08 5.21
N GLY A 92 7.31 -12.91 4.39
CA GLY A 92 6.62 -14.10 4.87
C GLY A 92 5.32 -13.85 5.67
N THR A 93 4.88 -12.59 5.77
CA THR A 93 3.59 -12.24 6.41
C THR A 93 2.41 -12.65 5.51
N PRO A 94 1.45 -13.45 6.03
CA PRO A 94 0.20 -13.74 5.33
C PRO A 94 -0.52 -12.44 5.00
N SER A 95 -0.78 -12.22 3.72
CA SER A 95 -1.29 -10.96 3.21
C SER A 95 -2.17 -11.19 1.98
N LEU A 96 -3.07 -10.25 1.72
CA LEU A 96 -3.92 -10.25 0.53
C LEU A 96 -3.36 -9.22 -0.45
N TRP A 97 -2.77 -9.70 -1.53
CA TRP A 97 -2.24 -8.84 -2.60
C TRP A 97 -3.36 -8.27 -3.45
N PHE A 98 -3.21 -7.03 -3.90
CA PHE A 98 -4.12 -6.34 -4.82
C PHE A 98 -3.36 -5.86 -6.07
N SER A 99 -3.77 -6.36 -7.23
CA SER A 99 -3.29 -5.91 -8.56
C SER A 99 -4.01 -4.65 -9.03
N TRP A 100 -4.01 -3.60 -8.21
CA TRP A 100 -4.66 -2.34 -8.55
C TRP A 100 -3.60 -1.28 -8.84
N HIS A 101 -3.59 -0.83 -10.09
CA HIS A 101 -2.59 0.10 -10.61
C HIS A 101 -3.10 1.55 -10.58
N LEU A 102 -2.16 2.49 -10.69
CA LEU A 102 -2.43 3.92 -10.90
C LEU A 102 -3.36 4.13 -12.10
N ALA A 103 -4.33 5.04 -11.97
CA ALA A 103 -5.22 5.39 -13.08
C ALA A 103 -4.53 6.29 -14.12
N GLN A 104 -3.46 6.97 -13.73
CA GLN A 104 -2.65 7.86 -14.58
C GLN A 104 -1.17 7.50 -14.42
N PRO A 105 -0.33 7.77 -15.43
CA PRO A 105 1.11 7.54 -15.31
C PRO A 105 1.71 8.28 -14.11
N TRP A 106 2.59 7.58 -13.40
CA TRP A 106 3.38 8.14 -12.30
C TRP A 106 4.26 9.29 -12.81
N ASN A 107 4.29 10.39 -12.07
CA ASN A 107 5.16 11.52 -12.31
C ASN A 107 6.09 11.74 -11.10
N PRO A 108 7.41 11.52 -11.24
CA PRO A 108 8.37 11.62 -10.13
C PRO A 108 8.49 13.03 -9.53
N ASN A 109 8.02 14.07 -10.24
CA ASN A 109 8.06 15.45 -9.78
C ASN A 109 6.78 15.89 -9.05
N ARG A 110 5.75 15.04 -9.02
CA ARG A 110 4.43 15.37 -8.43
C ARG A 110 3.93 14.30 -7.47
N ASP A 111 4.12 13.04 -7.84
CA ASP A 111 3.54 11.92 -7.11
C ASP A 111 4.46 11.49 -5.95
N SER A 112 3.83 11.05 -4.86
CA SER A 112 4.47 10.78 -3.58
C SER A 112 3.86 9.54 -2.92
N LEU A 113 4.43 9.10 -1.79
CA LEU A 113 3.82 8.06 -0.97
C LEU A 113 2.38 8.41 -0.57
N SER A 114 2.11 9.70 -0.29
CA SER A 114 0.79 10.20 0.06
C SER A 114 -0.19 10.16 -1.11
N SER A 115 0.24 10.48 -2.33
CA SER A 115 -0.63 10.37 -3.51
C SER A 115 -0.89 8.91 -3.90
N TRP A 116 0.07 8.01 -3.68
CA TRP A 116 -0.14 6.57 -3.79
C TRP A 116 -1.18 6.07 -2.79
N MET A 117 -1.10 6.48 -1.52
CA MET A 117 -2.12 6.12 -0.53
C MET A 117 -3.51 6.71 -0.83
N ASN A 118 -3.61 7.85 -1.54
CA ASN A 118 -4.89 8.30 -2.07
C ASN A 118 -5.45 7.30 -3.10
N THR A 119 -4.60 6.81 -4.01
CA THR A 119 -4.99 5.79 -5.00
C THR A 119 -5.48 4.51 -4.32
N VAL A 120 -4.76 4.02 -3.30
CA VAL A 120 -5.17 2.84 -2.53
C VAL A 120 -6.55 3.06 -1.91
N ASN A 121 -6.76 4.19 -1.23
CA ASN A 121 -8.05 4.53 -0.62
C ASN A 121 -9.18 4.65 -1.65
N ASP A 122 -8.92 5.26 -2.81
CA ASP A 122 -9.89 5.38 -3.89
C ASP A 122 -10.30 4.02 -4.43
N ARG A 123 -9.36 3.08 -4.52
CA ARG A 123 -9.67 1.71 -4.93
C ARG A 123 -10.45 0.95 -3.87
N LEU A 124 -10.09 1.07 -2.59
CA LEU A 124 -10.84 0.46 -1.48
C LEU A 124 -12.29 0.98 -1.40
N ARG A 125 -12.55 2.22 -1.84
CA ARG A 125 -13.90 2.80 -1.97
C ARG A 125 -14.74 2.24 -3.11
N GLN A 126 -14.13 1.65 -4.13
CA GLN A 126 -14.86 1.13 -5.28
C GLN A 126 -15.54 -0.22 -5.00
N LEU A 127 -15.20 -0.91 -3.90
CA LEU A 127 -15.80 -2.20 -3.47
C LEU A 127 -15.88 -3.24 -4.60
N LYS A 128 -14.82 -3.34 -5.40
CA LYS A 128 -14.73 -4.30 -6.49
C LYS A 128 -14.04 -5.57 -6.02
#